data_AF-X8J0Q7-F1
#
_entry.id   AF-X8J0Q7-F1
#
_cell.length_a   1.000
_cell.length_b   1.000
_cell.length_c   1.000
_cell.angle_alpha   90.00
_cell.angle_beta   90.00
_cell.angle_gamma   90.00
#
_symmetry.space_group_name_H-M   'P 1'
#
loop_
_entity.id
_entity.type
_entity.pdbx_description
1 polymer ?
#
loop_
_entity_poly.entity_id
_entity_poly.type
_entity_poly.pdbx_seq_one_letter_code
_entity_poly.pdbx_strand_id
1 'polypeptide(L)'
;MDKSFAKGHVLVLSIWDDHAANMLWLDSDYPVGASTTTPGVARGACATSSGVPADIEAASPNASVTFSNIKFGDIGSTYGSGSTPTTPTTSAPATTTTASSGTVAHYGQCGGIGYTGPTACVSPYTCVKNGDYYSQCL
;
A
#
# COMPACT_ATOMS: atom_id res chain seq x y z
N MET A 1 -18.95 -1.49 1.55
CA MET A 1 -17.52 -1.70 1.29
C MET A 1 -16.66 -0.54 1.79
N ASP A 2 -16.98 0.71 1.45
CA ASP A 2 -16.24 1.92 1.87
C ASP A 2 -15.85 1.98 3.37
N LYS A 3 -16.84 1.96 4.28
CA LYS A 3 -16.59 1.91 5.74
C LYS A 3 -15.72 0.74 6.21
N SER A 4 -15.64 -0.34 5.43
CA SER A 4 -14.77 -1.47 5.72
C SER A 4 -13.32 -1.11 5.38
N PHE A 5 -13.06 -0.57 4.20
CA PHE A 5 -11.72 -0.18 3.77
C PHE A 5 -11.10 0.89 4.68
N ALA A 6 -11.90 1.83 5.18
CA ALA A 6 -11.45 2.85 6.12
C ALA A 6 -10.90 2.29 7.46
N LYS A 7 -11.23 1.05 7.82
CA LYS A 7 -10.75 0.39 9.05
C LYS A 7 -9.40 -0.32 8.89
N GLY A 8 -8.87 -0.38 7.66
CA GLY A 8 -7.71 -1.20 7.34
C GLY A 8 -8.08 -2.67 7.10
N HIS A 9 -7.32 -3.31 6.21
CA HIS A 9 -7.49 -4.70 5.78
C HIS A 9 -6.14 -5.40 5.75
N VAL A 10 -6.17 -6.73 5.77
CA VAL A 10 -4.99 -7.57 5.53
C VAL A 10 -4.99 -8.00 4.06
N LEU A 11 -3.86 -7.84 3.39
CA LEU A 11 -3.67 -8.34 2.03
C LEU A 11 -3.52 -9.86 2.06
N VAL A 12 -4.30 -10.56 1.24
CA VAL A 12 -4.22 -12.01 1.05
C VAL A 12 -3.87 -12.31 -0.40
N LEU A 13 -2.85 -13.14 -0.61
CA LEU A 13 -2.48 -13.68 -1.92
C LEU A 13 -2.57 -15.20 -1.85
N SER A 14 -3.22 -15.84 -2.82
CA SER A 14 -3.43 -17.29 -2.82
C SER A 14 -3.45 -17.88 -4.23
N ILE A 15 -3.22 -19.18 -4.29
CA ILE A 15 -3.47 -20.07 -5.43
C ILE A 15 -4.30 -21.23 -4.91
N TRP A 16 -5.41 -21.54 -5.57
CA TRP A 16 -6.39 -22.53 -5.12
C TRP A 16 -7.27 -22.97 -6.29
N ASP A 17 -7.82 -24.17 -6.19
CA ASP A 17 -8.89 -24.71 -7.01
C ASP A 17 -10.19 -24.83 -6.19
N ASP A 18 -11.32 -25.01 -6.86
CA ASP A 18 -12.65 -24.87 -6.24
C ASP A 18 -13.43 -26.18 -6.26
N HIS A 19 -13.51 -26.84 -5.11
CA HIS A 19 -14.30 -28.07 -4.94
C HIS A 19 -15.82 -27.90 -4.99
N ALA A 20 -16.34 -26.66 -4.89
CA ALA A 20 -17.78 -26.42 -4.87
C ALA A 20 -18.34 -26.17 -6.28
N ALA A 21 -17.60 -25.43 -7.11
CA ALA A 21 -18.07 -24.98 -8.42
C ALA A 21 -17.00 -25.05 -9.52
N ASN A 22 -15.88 -25.76 -9.32
CA ASN A 22 -14.84 -26.02 -10.32
C ASN A 22 -14.29 -24.75 -11.01
N MET A 23 -14.30 -23.60 -10.31
CA MET A 23 -13.89 -22.30 -10.83
C MET A 23 -14.74 -21.76 -12.00
N LEU A 24 -15.85 -22.43 -12.34
CA LEU A 24 -16.66 -22.12 -13.52
C LEU A 24 -17.30 -20.72 -13.45
N TRP A 25 -17.57 -20.25 -12.23
CA TRP A 25 -18.09 -18.91 -11.97
C TRP A 25 -17.08 -17.80 -12.29
N LEU A 26 -15.82 -18.14 -12.57
CA LEU A 26 -14.78 -17.20 -12.95
C LEU A 26 -14.48 -17.25 -14.46
N ASP A 27 -14.35 -18.45 -15.05
CA ASP A 27 -13.77 -18.62 -16.38
C ASP A 27 -14.57 -19.48 -17.37
N SER A 28 -15.79 -19.89 -17.02
CA SER A 28 -16.69 -20.72 -17.84
C SER A 28 -18.10 -20.12 -17.90
N ASP A 29 -19.07 -20.90 -18.38
CA ASP A 29 -20.50 -20.65 -18.24
C ASP A 29 -21.01 -21.08 -16.85
N TYR A 30 -21.61 -20.15 -16.11
CA TYR A 30 -22.17 -20.43 -14.78
C TYR A 30 -23.43 -19.59 -14.50
N PRO A 31 -24.52 -20.18 -13.96
CA PRO A 31 -24.66 -21.57 -13.51
C PRO A 31 -24.65 -22.59 -14.65
N VAL A 32 -24.18 -23.82 -14.37
CA VAL A 32 -24.14 -24.90 -15.36
C VAL A 32 -25.55 -25.21 -15.86
N GLY A 33 -25.71 -25.29 -17.18
CA GLY A 33 -26.98 -25.53 -17.85
C GLY A 33 -27.83 -24.29 -18.14
N ALA A 34 -27.42 -23.11 -17.69
CA ALA A 34 -28.03 -21.85 -18.12
C ALA A 34 -27.64 -21.53 -19.58
N SER A 35 -28.50 -20.78 -20.27
CA SER A 35 -28.23 -20.36 -21.66
C SER A 35 -27.08 -19.37 -21.71
N THR A 36 -26.09 -19.62 -22.57
CA THR A 36 -24.95 -18.71 -22.79
C THR A 36 -25.36 -17.37 -23.41
N THR A 37 -26.55 -17.31 -24.01
CA THR A 37 -27.13 -16.05 -24.50
C THR A 37 -27.73 -15.19 -23.40
N THR A 38 -27.90 -15.74 -22.19
CA THR A 38 -28.36 -14.97 -21.04
C THR A 38 -27.22 -14.09 -20.52
N PRO A 39 -27.41 -12.75 -20.43
CA PRO A 39 -26.37 -11.86 -19.95
C PRO A 39 -25.85 -12.24 -18.56
N GLY A 40 -24.51 -12.37 -18.44
CA GLY A 40 -23.82 -12.71 -17.19
C GLY A 40 -23.61 -14.21 -16.94
N VAL A 41 -24.09 -15.10 -17.83
CA VAL A 41 -23.81 -16.54 -17.73
C VAL A 41 -22.40 -16.87 -18.21
N ALA A 42 -22.03 -16.44 -19.41
CA ALA A 42 -20.69 -16.65 -19.95
C ALA A 42 -19.69 -15.70 -19.29
N ARG A 43 -18.65 -16.25 -18.63
CA ARG A 43 -17.64 -15.50 -17.87
C ARG A 43 -16.23 -15.71 -18.38
N GLY A 44 -16.01 -16.80 -19.11
CA GLY A 44 -14.81 -17.07 -19.87
C GLY A 44 -15.05 -18.17 -20.90
N ALA A 45 -13.96 -18.68 -21.48
CA ALA A 45 -13.99 -19.65 -22.56
C ALA A 45 -13.63 -21.08 -22.11
N CYS A 46 -13.36 -21.30 -20.82
CA CYS A 46 -13.07 -22.63 -20.29
C CYS A 46 -14.32 -23.53 -20.41
N ALA A 47 -14.11 -24.82 -20.64
CA ALA A 47 -15.21 -25.76 -20.77
C ALA A 47 -15.96 -25.92 -19.43
N THR A 48 -17.27 -26.14 -19.48
CA THR A 48 -18.09 -26.42 -18.29
C THR A 48 -17.72 -27.72 -17.56
N SER A 49 -16.92 -28.57 -18.20
CA SER A 49 -16.34 -29.79 -17.61
C SER A 49 -14.93 -29.61 -17.03
N SER A 50 -14.38 -28.39 -17.06
CA SER A 50 -13.03 -28.11 -16.55
C SER A 50 -13.02 -27.85 -15.04
N GLY A 51 -11.82 -27.64 -14.47
CA GLY A 51 -11.65 -27.18 -13.09
C GLY A 51 -11.99 -28.18 -11.99
N VAL A 52 -12.24 -29.44 -12.34
CA VAL A 52 -12.41 -30.53 -11.35
C VAL A 52 -11.10 -30.67 -10.57
N PRO A 53 -11.10 -30.51 -9.22
CA PRO A 53 -9.87 -30.46 -8.43
C PRO A 53 -8.94 -31.64 -8.65
N ALA A 54 -9.46 -32.87 -8.56
CA ALA A 54 -8.68 -34.08 -8.75
C ALA A 54 -7.99 -34.14 -10.14
N ASP A 55 -8.64 -33.62 -11.18
CA ASP A 55 -8.07 -33.61 -12.53
C ASP A 55 -6.96 -32.55 -12.64
N ILE A 56 -7.17 -31.37 -12.08
CA ILE A 56 -6.20 -30.26 -12.13
C ILE A 56 -4.98 -30.55 -11.26
N GLU A 57 -5.18 -31.06 -10.04
CA GLU A 57 -4.10 -31.44 -9.13
C GLU A 57 -3.19 -32.52 -9.75
N ALA A 58 -3.78 -33.48 -10.49
CA ALA A 58 -3.02 -34.53 -11.16
C ALA A 58 -2.34 -34.03 -12.45
N ALA A 59 -3.03 -33.24 -13.27
CA ALA A 59 -2.53 -32.79 -14.56
C ALA A 59 -1.53 -31.63 -14.45
N SER A 60 -1.72 -30.75 -13.46
CA SER A 60 -0.96 -29.51 -13.27
C SER A 60 -0.44 -29.32 -11.83
N PRO A 61 0.24 -30.31 -11.23
CA PRO A 61 0.73 -30.22 -9.84
C PRO A 61 1.78 -29.12 -9.64
N ASN A 62 2.42 -28.67 -10.71
CA ASN A 62 3.46 -27.63 -10.69
C ASN A 62 2.91 -26.25 -11.08
N ALA A 63 1.59 -26.07 -11.13
CA ALA A 63 0.98 -24.78 -11.34
C ALA A 63 1.46 -23.80 -10.25
N SER A 64 1.86 -22.60 -10.66
CA SER A 64 2.38 -21.58 -9.75
C SER A 64 2.00 -20.19 -10.22
N VAL A 65 1.97 -19.26 -9.27
CA VAL A 65 1.73 -17.84 -9.52
C VAL A 65 2.83 -17.03 -8.83
N THR A 66 3.32 -16.00 -9.52
CA THR A 66 4.31 -15.06 -8.96
C THR A 66 3.68 -13.68 -8.88
N PHE A 67 3.49 -13.18 -7.66
CA PHE A 67 3.08 -11.80 -7.40
C PHE A 67 4.33 -10.96 -7.10
N SER A 68 4.49 -9.82 -7.76
CA SER A 68 5.65 -8.95 -7.56
C SER A 68 5.29 -7.48 -7.75
N ASN A 69 6.21 -6.58 -7.38
CA ASN A 69 6.06 -5.14 -7.57
C ASN A 69 4.78 -4.54 -6.95
N ILE A 70 4.40 -5.02 -5.75
CA ILE A 70 3.23 -4.51 -5.02
C ILE A 70 3.51 -3.06 -4.59
N LYS A 71 2.61 -2.16 -4.97
CA LYS A 71 2.62 -0.73 -4.63
C LYS A 71 1.22 -0.30 -4.18
N PHE A 72 1.14 0.57 -3.19
CA PHE A 72 -0.11 1.19 -2.73
C PHE A 72 0.16 2.64 -2.35
N GLY A 73 -0.83 3.51 -2.53
CA GLY A 73 -0.69 4.95 -2.32
C GLY A 73 -1.83 5.71 -2.98
N ASP A 74 -1.62 7.01 -3.18
CA ASP A 74 -2.61 7.90 -3.78
C ASP A 74 -2.97 7.48 -5.22
N ILE A 75 -4.20 7.79 -5.64
CA ILE A 75 -4.69 7.54 -6.99
C ILE A 75 -3.77 8.25 -8.00
N GLY A 76 -3.23 7.50 -8.96
CA GLY A 76 -2.30 8.03 -9.97
C GLY A 76 -0.81 7.95 -9.61
N SER A 77 -0.44 7.51 -8.41
CA SER A 77 0.96 7.55 -7.92
C SER A 77 1.78 6.26 -8.14
N THR A 78 1.12 5.13 -8.41
CA THR A 78 1.74 3.81 -8.34
C THR A 78 2.31 3.29 -9.68
N TYR A 79 2.33 4.13 -10.72
CA TYR A 79 2.89 3.82 -12.06
C TYR A 79 3.78 4.96 -12.60
N GLY A 80 4.61 4.67 -13.61
CA GLY A 80 5.52 5.64 -14.23
C GLY A 80 6.99 5.57 -13.76
N SER A 81 7.90 6.09 -14.58
CA SER A 81 9.35 6.14 -14.36
C SER A 81 9.72 7.23 -13.33
N GLY A 82 9.40 7.00 -12.06
CA GLY A 82 9.72 7.98 -11.01
C GLY A 82 9.08 7.70 -9.65
N SER A 83 8.53 6.51 -9.43
CA SER A 83 8.01 6.13 -8.12
C SER A 83 9.17 5.83 -7.17
N THR A 84 9.79 6.89 -6.64
CA THR A 84 10.55 6.81 -5.39
C THR A 84 9.59 6.23 -4.34
N PRO A 85 9.90 5.10 -3.70
CA PRO A 85 8.99 4.49 -2.74
C PRO A 85 8.84 5.43 -1.54
N THR A 86 7.69 6.09 -1.42
CA THR A 86 7.26 6.74 -0.19
C THR A 86 6.84 5.63 0.77
N THR A 87 7.73 5.25 1.68
CA THR A 87 7.43 4.29 2.76
C THR A 87 6.21 4.77 3.55
N PRO A 88 5.12 4.00 3.62
CA PRO A 88 4.02 4.29 4.54
C PRO A 88 4.44 3.77 5.92
N THR A 89 4.89 4.66 6.79
CA THR A 89 5.13 4.35 8.20
C THR A 89 3.80 4.22 8.95
N THR A 90 3.32 3.00 9.15
CA THR A 90 2.37 2.68 10.21
C THR A 90 3.13 2.67 11.54
N SER A 91 3.13 3.80 12.23
CA SER A 91 3.73 3.92 13.56
C SER A 91 2.81 3.29 14.61
N ALA A 92 3.24 2.18 15.21
CA ALA A 92 2.92 1.88 16.60
C ALA A 92 3.58 2.95 17.50
N PRO A 93 3.00 3.32 18.66
CA PRO A 93 3.53 4.41 19.47
C PRO A 93 4.83 3.97 20.15
N ALA A 94 5.96 4.42 19.59
CA ALA A 94 7.26 4.37 20.25
C ALA A 94 7.71 5.81 20.52
N THR A 95 8.04 6.06 21.78
CA THR A 95 8.48 7.33 22.37
C THR A 95 9.68 7.89 21.60
N THR A 96 9.49 8.97 20.84
CA THR A 96 10.54 9.60 20.02
C THR A 96 11.05 10.88 20.68
N THR A 97 12.30 10.83 21.16
CA THR A 97 13.14 12.03 21.30
C THR A 97 13.76 12.33 19.93
N THR A 98 13.08 13.15 19.13
CA THR A 98 13.51 13.52 17.77
C THR A 98 14.48 14.71 17.82
N ALA A 99 15.75 14.47 17.50
CA ALA A 99 16.66 15.53 17.08
C ALA A 99 16.40 15.83 15.60
N SER A 100 15.95 17.06 15.30
CA SER A 100 15.67 17.54 13.94
C SER A 100 16.95 17.95 13.23
N SER A 101 17.29 17.29 12.11
CA SER A 101 18.38 17.69 11.21
C SER A 101 17.87 18.73 10.20
N GLY A 102 18.40 19.95 10.25
CA GLY A 102 18.12 21.03 9.30
C GLY A 102 18.86 22.31 9.68
N THR A 103 18.89 23.31 8.79
CA THR A 103 19.33 24.68 9.13
C THR A 103 18.14 25.63 9.09
N VAL A 104 18.04 26.53 10.06
CA VAL A 104 16.98 27.53 10.20
C VAL A 104 17.31 28.78 9.38
N ALA A 105 16.33 29.30 8.63
CA ALA A 105 16.48 30.52 7.83
C ALA A 105 16.71 31.78 8.71
N HIS A 106 17.20 32.87 8.10
CA HIS A 106 17.31 34.17 8.77
C HIS A 106 15.96 34.56 9.40
N TYR A 107 15.98 35.05 10.64
CA TYR A 107 14.81 35.37 11.47
C TYR A 107 13.96 34.16 11.91
N GLY A 108 14.34 32.94 11.60
CA GLY A 108 13.67 31.74 12.10
C GLY A 108 14.05 31.42 13.55
N GLN A 109 13.16 30.73 14.27
CA GLN A 109 13.46 30.25 15.62
C GLN A 109 14.43 29.08 15.56
N CYS A 110 15.51 29.16 16.33
CA CYS A 110 16.59 28.15 16.39
C CYS A 110 16.84 27.64 17.81
N GLY A 111 16.02 28.04 18.79
CA GLY A 111 16.17 27.60 20.18
C GLY A 111 15.08 28.14 21.10
N GLY A 112 15.13 27.69 22.36
CA GLY A 112 14.17 28.03 23.41
C GLY A 112 13.70 26.79 24.18
N ILE A 113 13.26 26.97 25.43
CA ILE A 113 12.65 25.89 26.21
C ILE A 113 11.44 25.33 25.46
N GLY A 114 11.45 24.03 25.21
CA GLY A 114 10.40 23.31 24.47
C GLY A 114 10.54 23.35 22.95
N TYR A 115 11.55 24.04 22.40
CA TYR A 115 11.83 24.03 20.97
C TYR A 115 12.50 22.69 20.57
N THR A 116 11.90 22.01 19.60
CA THR A 116 12.34 20.69 19.10
C THR A 116 12.81 20.71 17.65
N GLY A 117 12.93 21.92 17.06
CA GLY A 117 13.40 22.13 15.70
C GLY A 117 14.93 22.22 15.61
N PRO A 118 15.47 22.51 14.41
CA PRO A 118 16.91 22.58 14.20
C PRO A 118 17.55 23.79 14.89
N THR A 119 18.73 23.61 15.48
CA THR A 119 19.42 24.68 16.23
C THR A 119 20.52 25.40 15.43
N ALA A 120 20.86 24.88 14.25
CA ALA A 120 21.84 25.48 13.36
C ALA A 120 21.15 26.48 12.43
N CYS A 121 21.73 27.67 12.25
CA CYS A 121 21.24 28.66 11.30
C CYS A 121 21.88 28.47 9.92
N VAL A 122 21.21 28.89 8.86
CA VAL A 122 21.82 28.98 7.54
C VAL A 122 22.97 30.00 7.59
N SER A 123 24.12 29.66 7.04
CA SER A 123 25.26 30.59 6.97
C SER A 123 24.84 31.86 6.20
N PRO A 124 25.18 33.08 6.68
CA PRO A 124 26.15 33.41 7.72
C PRO A 124 25.56 33.68 9.13
N TYR A 125 24.29 33.34 9.36
CA TYR A 125 23.58 33.73 10.58
C TYR A 125 23.93 32.84 11.78
N THR A 126 23.74 33.38 12.98
CA THR A 126 23.99 32.72 14.25
C THR A 126 22.73 32.67 15.10
N CYS A 127 22.59 31.61 15.91
CA CYS A 127 21.43 31.49 16.78
C CYS A 127 21.60 32.39 18.01
N VAL A 128 20.90 33.53 18.04
CA VAL A 128 20.97 34.52 19.12
C VAL A 128 19.81 34.28 20.10
N LYS A 129 20.12 34.19 21.39
CA LYS A 129 19.12 34.03 22.44
C LYS A 129 18.42 35.36 22.72
N ASN A 130 17.10 35.41 22.53
CA ASN A 130 16.28 36.59 22.86
C ASN A 130 15.47 36.40 24.16
N GLY A 131 15.34 35.16 24.64
CA GLY A 131 14.70 34.81 25.91
C GLY A 131 14.81 33.33 26.22
N ASP A 132 14.34 32.91 27.39
CA ASP A 132 14.44 31.51 27.81
C ASP A 132 13.62 30.56 26.94
N TYR A 133 12.50 31.05 26.38
CA TYR A 133 11.63 30.28 25.50
C TYR A 133 11.87 30.54 24.00
N TYR A 134 12.79 31.44 23.64
CA TYR A 134 12.94 31.86 22.24
C TYR A 134 14.36 32.33 21.88
N SER A 135 14.93 31.74 20.83
CA SER A 135 16.19 32.14 20.18
C SER A 135 15.98 32.22 18.66
N GLN A 136 16.58 33.20 18.01
CA GLN A 136 16.36 33.52 16.59
C GLN A 136 17.68 33.57 15.82
N CYS A 137 17.66 33.12 14.57
CA CYS A 137 18.80 33.29 13.65
C CYS A 137 18.93 34.76 13.23
N LEU A 138 20.06 35.39 13.56
CA LEU A 138 20.43 36.77 13.22
C LEU A 138 21.88 36.85 12.71
#